data_AF-A0A961F7K7-F1
#
_entry.id   AF-A0A961F7K7-F1
#
_cell.length_a   1.000
_cell.length_b   1.000
_cell.length_c   1.000
_cell.angle_alpha   90.00
_cell.angle_beta   90.00
_cell.angle_gamma   90.00
#
_symmetry.space_group_name_H-M   'P 1'
#
loop_
_entity.id
_entity.type
_entity.pdbx_description
1 polymer ?
#
loop_
_entity_poly.entity_id
_entity_poly.type
_entity_poly.pdbx_seq_one_letter_code
_entity_poly.pdbx_strand_id
1 'polypeptide(L)'
;AGGTGHVIEYRGRVFEEMSIEGRLTVSNMSIEGGARAGLFAPDEKTFAYLKGRPMAPKGADWDAAVTYWKTLVTDEGATFDRTVVIDAADIVPSVTWGTSPEDVLPITGVVPNPADAQDPDKKASIERALAYMGLEPGTRLTDIKVDKVFIGSCTNGRIEDMRAVAEVVRGRKINPSVEGLIVPGSGLVKLQAEQEGLDQVFID
;
A
#
# COMPACT_ATOMS: atom_id res chain seq x y z
N ALA A 1 0.05 11.52 -14.22
CA ALA A 1 0.52 11.23 -12.85
C ALA A 1 0.75 12.54 -12.10
N GLY A 2 0.29 12.65 -10.84
CA GLY A 2 0.25 13.93 -10.09
C GLY A 2 1.58 14.36 -9.45
N GLY A 3 2.51 13.43 -9.23
CA GLY A 3 3.80 13.66 -8.56
C GLY A 3 4.98 13.92 -9.50
N THR A 4 4.77 13.91 -10.82
CA THR A 4 5.85 14.09 -11.79
C THR A 4 6.65 15.37 -11.54
N GLY A 5 7.98 15.22 -11.44
CA GLY A 5 8.90 16.33 -11.18
C GLY A 5 9.06 16.70 -9.70
N HIS A 6 8.36 16.02 -8.78
CA HIS A 6 8.36 16.35 -7.35
C HIS A 6 8.86 15.18 -6.49
N VAL A 7 9.24 15.50 -5.25
CA VAL A 7 9.33 14.56 -4.13
C VAL A 7 8.11 14.83 -3.25
N ILE A 8 7.46 13.76 -2.76
CA ILE A 8 6.29 13.89 -1.88
C ILE A 8 6.75 13.74 -0.44
N GLU A 9 6.45 14.71 0.41
CA GLU A 9 6.51 14.56 1.86
C GLU A 9 5.11 14.31 2.40
N TYR A 10 4.93 13.19 3.11
CA TYR A 10 3.67 12.81 3.72
C TYR A 10 3.60 13.34 5.16
N ARG A 11 2.55 14.11 5.44
CA ARG A 11 2.40 14.85 6.70
C ARG A 11 0.99 14.73 7.27
N GLY A 12 0.87 14.89 8.57
CA GLY A 12 -0.41 14.93 9.28
C GLY A 12 -0.69 13.67 10.11
N ARG A 13 -1.71 13.80 10.97
CA ARG A 13 -2.03 12.85 12.03
C ARG A 13 -2.15 11.40 11.57
N VAL A 14 -2.74 11.16 10.40
CA VAL A 14 -2.91 9.81 9.84
C VAL A 14 -1.57 9.09 9.70
N PHE A 15 -0.56 9.79 9.18
CA PHE A 15 0.77 9.24 8.97
C PHE A 15 1.57 9.15 10.27
N GLU A 16 1.41 10.11 11.18
CA GLU A 16 1.98 10.06 12.53
C GLU A 16 1.44 8.84 13.31
N GLU A 17 0.14 8.54 13.19
CA GLU A 17 -0.53 7.40 13.84
C GLU A 17 -0.30 6.06 13.12
N MET A 18 0.09 6.07 11.84
CA MET A 18 0.44 4.87 11.07
C MET A 18 1.65 4.13 11.65
N SER A 19 1.73 2.82 11.42
CA SER A 19 2.94 2.01 11.65
C SER A 19 4.05 2.39 10.65
N ILE A 20 5.29 2.00 10.92
CA ILE A 20 6.39 2.22 9.96
C ILE A 20 6.17 1.39 8.71
N GLU A 21 5.69 0.18 8.87
CA GLU A 21 5.22 -0.66 7.80
C GLU A 21 4.16 0.06 6.94
N GLY A 22 3.06 0.56 7.50
CA GLY A 22 2.07 1.31 6.69
C GLY A 22 2.68 2.50 5.94
N ARG A 23 3.60 3.25 6.57
CA ARG A 23 4.32 4.36 5.91
C ARG A 23 5.16 3.88 4.73
N LEU A 24 5.87 2.76 4.89
CA LEU A 24 6.68 2.18 3.82
C LEU A 24 5.80 1.73 2.63
N THR A 25 4.58 1.25 2.88
CA THR A 25 3.59 0.97 1.81
C THR A 25 3.22 2.24 1.06
N VAL A 26 2.88 3.31 1.77
CA VAL A 26 2.53 4.60 1.16
C VAL A 26 3.71 5.19 0.36
N SER A 27 4.94 5.15 0.91
CA SER A 27 6.12 5.64 0.19
C SER A 27 6.47 4.80 -1.03
N ASN A 28 6.16 3.49 -1.02
CA ASN A 28 6.35 2.63 -2.18
C ASN A 28 5.46 3.11 -3.33
N MET A 29 4.19 3.42 -3.02
CA MET A 29 3.19 3.89 -3.98
C MET A 29 3.44 5.31 -4.53
N SER A 30 4.45 6.04 -4.03
CA SER A 30 4.79 7.37 -4.55
C SER A 30 5.28 7.32 -6.00
N ILE A 31 5.93 6.23 -6.41
CA ILE A 31 6.48 6.05 -7.76
C ILE A 31 5.35 5.88 -8.78
N GLU A 32 4.29 5.16 -8.43
CA GLU A 32 3.06 4.99 -9.23
C GLU A 32 2.37 6.35 -9.42
N GLY A 33 2.44 7.22 -8.41
CA GLY A 33 2.03 8.63 -8.50
C GLY A 33 2.94 9.50 -9.38
N GLY A 34 4.06 8.96 -9.87
CA GLY A 34 5.05 9.64 -10.71
C GLY A 34 6.08 10.47 -9.94
N ALA A 35 6.09 10.40 -8.61
CA ALA A 35 7.05 11.13 -7.78
C ALA A 35 8.43 10.47 -7.77
N ARG A 36 9.46 11.27 -7.50
CA ARG A 36 10.85 10.77 -7.38
C ARG A 36 11.09 9.98 -6.08
N ALA A 37 10.38 10.35 -5.02
CA ALA A 37 10.45 9.71 -3.72
C ALA A 37 9.21 10.08 -2.88
N GLY A 38 8.93 9.23 -1.88
CA GLY A 38 7.99 9.48 -0.80
C GLY A 38 8.73 9.54 0.53
N LEU A 39 8.56 10.63 1.28
CA LEU A 39 9.28 10.89 2.53
C LEU A 39 8.32 10.98 3.70
N PHE A 40 8.79 10.47 4.84
CA PHE A 40 8.18 10.66 6.15
C PHE A 40 9.26 11.19 7.08
N ALA A 41 8.93 12.24 7.84
CA ALA A 41 9.79 12.68 8.92
C ALA A 41 10.00 11.53 9.93
N PRO A 42 11.23 11.26 10.36
CA PRO A 42 11.48 10.22 11.36
C PRO A 42 10.93 10.65 12.72
N ASP A 43 10.31 9.71 13.42
CA ASP A 43 9.74 9.92 14.75
C ASP A 43 10.09 8.76 15.68
N GLU A 44 9.52 8.76 16.88
CA GLU A 44 9.75 7.71 17.88
C GLU A 44 9.37 6.31 17.37
N LYS A 45 8.38 6.19 16.47
CA LYS A 45 8.05 4.91 15.84
C LYS A 45 9.15 4.47 14.88
N THR A 46 9.74 5.41 14.13
CA THR A 46 10.88 5.12 13.23
C THR A 46 12.06 4.60 14.05
N PHE A 47 12.38 5.27 15.17
CA PHE A 47 13.49 4.85 16.03
C PHE A 47 13.21 3.50 16.69
N ALA A 48 12.01 3.30 17.22
CA ALA A 48 11.61 2.02 17.81
C ALA A 48 11.67 0.88 16.79
N TYR A 49 11.21 1.12 15.56
CA TYR A 49 11.26 0.15 14.48
C TYR A 49 12.70 -0.25 14.13
N LEU A 50 13.63 0.70 14.08
CA LEU A 50 15.04 0.44 13.74
C LEU A 50 15.84 -0.19 14.91
N LYS A 51 15.47 0.08 16.16
CA LYS A 51 16.26 -0.31 17.34
C LYS A 51 16.45 -1.83 17.40
N GLY A 52 17.71 -2.26 17.51
CA GLY A 52 18.08 -3.67 17.63
C GLY A 52 17.98 -4.48 16.34
N ARG A 53 17.57 -3.88 15.21
CA ARG A 53 17.60 -4.56 13.90
C ARG A 53 19.04 -4.80 13.43
N PRO A 54 19.26 -5.79 12.53
CA PRO A 54 20.54 -5.95 11.85
C PRO A 54 21.02 -4.62 11.25
N MET A 55 22.31 -4.33 11.36
CA MET A 55 22.96 -3.10 10.85
C MET A 55 22.55 -1.79 11.54
N ALA A 56 21.62 -1.81 12.50
CA ALA A 56 21.33 -0.62 13.29
C ALA A 56 22.54 -0.28 14.20
N PRO A 57 22.86 1.02 14.39
CA PRO A 57 23.88 1.44 15.36
C PRO A 57 23.58 0.90 16.77
N LYS A 58 24.60 0.80 17.61
CA LYS A 58 24.49 0.25 18.98
C LYS A 58 25.20 1.15 19.98
N GLY A 59 24.76 1.10 21.25
CA GLY A 59 25.38 1.86 22.34
C GLY A 59 25.42 3.36 22.03
N ALA A 60 26.56 4.01 22.26
CA ALA A 60 26.72 5.44 22.04
C ALA A 60 26.46 5.88 20.59
N ASP A 61 26.75 5.03 19.60
CA ASP A 61 26.47 5.34 18.19
C ASP A 61 24.97 5.38 17.90
N TRP A 62 24.17 4.59 18.62
CA TRP A 62 22.70 4.64 18.54
C TRP A 62 22.18 5.98 19.07
N ASP A 63 22.67 6.42 20.22
CA ASP A 63 22.21 7.66 20.84
C ASP A 63 22.59 8.88 19.98
N ALA A 64 23.80 8.87 19.39
CA ALA A 64 24.24 9.88 18.42
C ALA A 64 23.38 9.86 17.14
N ALA A 65 23.09 8.67 16.60
CA ALA A 65 22.27 8.52 15.41
C ALA A 65 20.84 9.02 15.63
N VAL A 66 20.19 8.64 16.74
CA VAL A 66 18.84 9.14 17.08
C VAL A 66 18.84 10.65 17.27
N THR A 67 19.86 11.21 17.92
CA THR A 67 20.00 12.66 18.07
C THR A 67 20.06 13.36 16.70
N TYR A 68 20.83 12.83 15.76
CA TYR A 68 20.89 13.35 14.40
C TYR A 68 19.58 13.13 13.63
N TRP A 69 18.99 11.94 13.69
CA TRP A 69 17.76 11.67 12.96
C TRP A 69 16.60 12.55 13.42
N LYS A 70 16.55 12.95 14.70
CA LYS A 70 15.58 13.93 15.20
C LYS A 70 15.68 15.31 14.53
N THR A 71 16.79 15.63 13.86
CA THR A 71 16.94 16.86 13.07
C THR A 71 16.49 16.71 11.62
N LEU A 72 16.14 15.49 11.16
CA LEU A 72 15.72 15.23 9.77
C LEU A 72 14.22 15.50 9.57
N VAL A 73 13.72 16.55 10.21
CA VAL A 73 12.35 17.02 10.07
C VAL A 73 12.35 18.28 9.21
N THR A 74 11.22 18.57 8.59
CA THR A 74 11.06 19.78 7.78
C THR A 74 11.16 21.03 8.64
N ASP A 75 11.98 21.97 8.21
CA ASP A 75 12.23 23.22 8.92
C ASP A 75 10.95 24.04 9.11
N GLU A 76 10.88 24.77 10.22
CA GLU A 76 9.79 25.71 10.46
C GLU A 76 9.78 26.80 9.37
N GLY A 77 8.60 27.05 8.79
CA GLY A 77 8.45 28.02 7.71
C GLY A 77 8.86 27.52 6.31
N ALA A 78 9.24 26.24 6.17
CA ALA A 78 9.45 25.65 4.86
C ALA A 78 8.19 25.77 3.97
N THR A 79 8.41 26.03 2.69
CA THR A 79 7.34 26.14 1.70
C THR A 79 7.37 24.95 0.75
N PHE A 80 6.19 24.53 0.29
CA PHE A 80 6.03 23.43 -0.66
C PHE A 80 5.53 23.98 -1.99
N ASP A 81 6.10 23.52 -3.11
CA ASP A 81 5.65 23.91 -4.46
C ASP A 81 4.17 23.62 -4.68
N ARG A 82 3.69 22.52 -4.09
CA ARG A 82 2.29 22.09 -4.10
C ARG A 82 1.91 21.45 -2.77
N THR A 83 0.70 21.73 -2.31
CA THR A 83 0.11 21.09 -1.14
C THR A 83 -1.21 20.46 -1.56
N VAL A 84 -1.38 19.18 -1.24
CA VAL A 84 -2.63 18.44 -1.42
C VAL A 84 -3.08 17.97 -0.04
N VAL A 85 -4.29 18.34 0.35
CA VAL A 85 -4.90 17.91 1.61
C VAL A 85 -5.95 16.86 1.29
N ILE A 86 -5.83 15.70 1.91
CA ILE A 86 -6.76 14.57 1.75
C ILE A 86 -7.31 14.25 3.13
N ASP A 87 -8.64 14.25 3.26
CA ASP A 87 -9.28 13.73 4.46
C ASP A 87 -9.30 12.20 4.39
N ALA A 88 -8.63 11.54 5.32
CA ALA A 88 -8.59 10.08 5.35
C ALA A 88 -9.97 9.45 5.64
N ALA A 89 -10.90 10.20 6.24
CA ALA A 89 -12.27 9.73 6.46
C ALA A 89 -13.04 9.52 5.15
N ASP A 90 -12.64 10.21 4.07
CA ASP A 90 -13.25 10.07 2.75
C ASP A 90 -12.71 8.85 1.97
N ILE A 91 -11.63 8.23 2.44
CA ILE A 91 -10.99 7.10 1.76
C ILE A 91 -11.70 5.80 2.14
N VAL A 92 -12.44 5.24 1.19
CA VAL A 92 -13.06 3.92 1.32
C VAL A 92 -12.16 2.82 0.74
N PRO A 93 -12.35 1.54 1.14
CA PRO A 93 -11.67 0.43 0.51
C PRO A 93 -11.86 0.49 -1.01
N SER A 94 -10.75 0.41 -1.73
CA SER A 94 -10.69 0.63 -3.18
C SER A 94 -9.94 -0.49 -3.87
N VAL A 95 -10.26 -0.71 -5.14
CA VAL A 95 -9.61 -1.72 -5.98
C VAL A 95 -9.28 -1.11 -7.34
N THR A 96 -8.14 -1.52 -7.89
CA THR A 96 -7.80 -1.25 -9.28
C THR A 96 -8.45 -2.31 -10.16
N TRP A 97 -9.29 -1.90 -11.10
CA TRP A 97 -10.06 -2.81 -11.97
C TRP A 97 -9.42 -3.00 -13.35
N GLY A 98 -8.58 -2.05 -13.78
CA GLY A 98 -8.00 -1.99 -15.11
C GLY A 98 -6.55 -2.47 -15.17
N THR A 99 -5.82 -1.95 -16.15
CA THR A 99 -4.43 -2.33 -16.44
C THR A 99 -3.41 -1.31 -15.94
N SER A 100 -3.87 -0.22 -15.34
CA SER A 100 -3.03 0.81 -14.74
C SER A 100 -3.39 1.01 -13.27
N PRO A 101 -2.43 1.29 -12.38
CA PRO A 101 -2.72 1.63 -10.97
C PRO A 101 -3.72 2.79 -10.81
N GLU A 102 -3.83 3.68 -11.80
CA GLU A 102 -4.78 4.80 -11.79
C GLU A 102 -6.23 4.38 -12.07
N ASP A 103 -6.47 3.17 -12.58
CA ASP A 103 -7.81 2.64 -12.86
C ASP A 103 -8.45 2.13 -11.56
N VAL A 104 -8.58 3.03 -10.58
CA VAL A 104 -9.05 2.75 -9.21
C VAL A 104 -10.50 3.17 -9.04
N LEU A 105 -11.25 2.35 -8.30
CA LEU A 105 -12.62 2.62 -7.88
C LEU A 105 -12.84 2.20 -6.43
N PRO A 106 -13.78 2.83 -5.71
CA PRO A 106 -14.24 2.30 -4.44
C PRO A 106 -14.82 0.90 -4.66
N ILE A 107 -14.65 -0.02 -3.71
CA ILE A 107 -15.13 -1.42 -3.85
C ILE A 107 -16.65 -1.52 -4.09
N THR A 108 -17.40 -0.49 -3.70
CA THR A 108 -18.84 -0.37 -3.93
C THR A 108 -19.21 0.10 -5.34
N GLY A 109 -18.22 0.45 -6.16
CA GLY A 109 -18.38 0.98 -7.51
C GLY A 109 -18.67 -0.07 -8.59
N VAL A 110 -18.73 0.42 -9.82
CA VAL A 110 -19.00 -0.37 -11.03
C VAL A 110 -17.92 -0.13 -12.08
N VAL A 111 -17.61 -1.15 -12.87
CA VAL A 111 -16.67 -1.09 -13.98
C VAL A 111 -17.09 0.04 -14.95
N PRO A 112 -16.20 0.98 -15.32
CA PRO A 112 -16.58 2.14 -16.12
C PRO A 112 -17.07 1.76 -17.52
N ASN A 113 -18.00 2.55 -18.05
CA ASN A 113 -18.45 2.43 -19.43
C ASN A 113 -17.69 3.42 -20.32
N PRO A 114 -17.00 2.96 -21.39
CA PRO A 114 -16.32 3.85 -22.33
C PRO A 114 -17.23 4.90 -22.97
N ALA A 115 -18.54 4.63 -23.07
CA ALA A 115 -19.51 5.57 -23.64
C ALA A 115 -19.70 6.83 -22.78
N ASP A 116 -19.38 6.78 -21.49
CA ASP A 116 -19.54 7.91 -20.57
C ASP A 116 -18.31 8.85 -20.59
N ALA A 117 -17.19 8.38 -21.14
CA ALA A 117 -15.96 9.15 -21.24
C ALA A 117 -16.05 10.21 -22.36
N GLN A 118 -15.88 11.48 -21.97
CA GLN A 118 -15.89 12.60 -22.91
C GLN A 118 -14.56 12.76 -23.67
N ASP A 119 -13.45 12.35 -23.05
CA ASP A 119 -12.12 12.39 -23.63
C ASP A 119 -11.89 11.13 -24.50
N PRO A 120 -11.61 11.28 -25.81
CA PRO A 120 -11.32 10.16 -26.71
C PRO A 120 -10.17 9.27 -26.24
N ASP A 121 -9.13 9.84 -25.62
CA ASP A 121 -7.98 9.07 -25.14
C ASP A 121 -8.34 8.24 -23.91
N LYS A 122 -9.13 8.82 -22.98
CA LYS A 122 -9.63 8.07 -21.82
C LYS A 122 -10.60 6.98 -22.26
N LYS A 123 -11.49 7.26 -23.22
CA LYS A 123 -12.39 6.25 -23.80
C LYS A 123 -11.60 5.07 -24.37
N ALA A 124 -10.62 5.34 -25.23
CA ALA A 124 -9.78 4.30 -25.81
C ALA A 124 -8.97 3.53 -24.75
N SER A 125 -8.54 4.19 -23.67
CA SER A 125 -7.88 3.54 -22.54
C SER A 125 -8.80 2.55 -21.81
N ILE A 126 -10.04 2.97 -21.50
CA ILE A 126 -11.04 2.11 -20.86
C ILE A 126 -11.35 0.92 -21.77
N GLU A 127 -11.58 1.13 -23.08
CA GLU A 127 -11.84 0.03 -24.03
C GLU A 127 -10.72 -1.01 -24.04
N ARG A 128 -9.46 -0.58 -24.05
CA ARG A 128 -8.30 -1.50 -23.98
C ARG A 128 -8.24 -2.24 -22.65
N ALA A 129 -8.45 -1.54 -21.53
CA ALA A 129 -8.42 -2.15 -20.20
C ALA A 129 -9.52 -3.22 -20.08
N LEU A 130 -10.75 -2.94 -20.53
CA LEU A 130 -11.85 -3.90 -20.51
C LEU A 130 -11.57 -5.13 -21.38
N ALA A 131 -11.06 -4.92 -22.60
CA ALA A 131 -10.71 -6.00 -23.51
C ALA A 131 -9.60 -6.90 -22.93
N TYR A 132 -8.60 -6.31 -22.28
CA TYR A 132 -7.52 -7.07 -21.64
C TYR A 132 -8.00 -7.82 -20.39
N MET A 133 -8.77 -7.15 -19.54
CA MET A 133 -9.25 -7.74 -18.28
C MET A 133 -10.43 -8.69 -18.47
N GLY A 134 -11.08 -8.67 -19.64
CA GLY A 134 -12.28 -9.46 -19.91
C GLY A 134 -13.50 -8.99 -19.09
N LEU A 135 -13.59 -7.70 -18.79
CA LEU A 135 -14.65 -7.13 -17.96
C LEU A 135 -15.74 -6.48 -18.81
N GLU A 136 -17.00 -6.63 -18.38
CA GLU A 136 -18.15 -5.96 -18.98
C GLU A 136 -18.42 -4.61 -18.27
N PRO A 137 -18.65 -3.51 -19.02
CA PRO A 137 -19.10 -2.24 -18.46
C PRO A 137 -20.30 -2.37 -17.53
N GLY A 138 -20.30 -1.61 -16.43
CA GLY A 138 -21.40 -1.59 -15.47
C GLY A 138 -21.43 -2.77 -14.49
N THR A 139 -20.54 -3.77 -14.65
CA THR A 139 -20.37 -4.86 -13.67
C THR A 139 -19.99 -4.28 -12.31
N ARG A 140 -20.68 -4.66 -11.24
CA ARG A 140 -20.26 -4.26 -9.89
C ARG A 140 -18.95 -4.94 -9.55
N LEU A 141 -18.02 -4.23 -8.91
CA LEU A 141 -16.72 -4.80 -8.57
C LEU A 141 -16.83 -6.02 -7.66
N THR A 142 -17.86 -6.06 -6.81
CA THR A 142 -18.18 -7.20 -5.94
C THR A 142 -18.68 -8.44 -6.68
N ASP A 143 -19.12 -8.29 -7.93
CA ASP A 143 -19.70 -9.37 -8.73
C ASP A 143 -18.65 -10.01 -9.64
N ILE A 144 -17.44 -9.43 -9.71
CA ILE A 144 -16.30 -9.97 -10.46
C ILE A 144 -15.83 -11.24 -9.76
N LYS A 145 -15.81 -12.35 -10.51
CA LYS A 145 -15.28 -13.63 -10.03
C LYS A 145 -13.75 -13.57 -9.98
N VAL A 146 -13.20 -14.14 -8.93
CA VAL A 146 -11.75 -14.22 -8.71
C VAL A 146 -11.32 -15.67 -8.87
N ASP A 147 -10.35 -15.93 -9.73
CA ASP A 147 -9.76 -17.26 -9.91
C ASP A 147 -8.46 -17.43 -9.12
N LYS A 148 -7.77 -16.32 -8.83
CA LYS A 148 -6.50 -16.30 -8.11
C LYS A 148 -6.45 -15.16 -7.10
N VAL A 149 -5.97 -15.45 -5.92
CA VAL A 149 -5.73 -14.47 -4.85
C VAL A 149 -4.26 -14.52 -4.50
N PHE A 150 -3.55 -13.42 -4.74
CA PHE A 150 -2.16 -13.25 -4.34
C PHE A 150 -2.10 -12.18 -3.25
N ILE A 151 -1.58 -12.53 -2.09
CA ILE A 151 -1.43 -11.63 -0.94
C ILE A 151 0.05 -11.59 -0.58
N GLY A 152 0.66 -10.41 -0.68
CA GLY A 152 2.09 -10.26 -0.50
C GLY A 152 2.68 -9.17 -1.38
N SER A 153 3.96 -9.35 -1.74
CA SER A 153 4.87 -8.42 -2.44
C SER A 153 5.70 -7.53 -1.51
N CYS A 154 6.61 -6.74 -2.09
CA CYS A 154 7.38 -5.74 -1.35
C CYS A 154 6.50 -4.60 -0.81
N THR A 155 5.33 -4.36 -1.42
CA THR A 155 4.38 -3.31 -1.03
C THR A 155 3.56 -3.74 0.20
N ASN A 156 3.03 -4.97 0.21
CA ASN A 156 2.16 -5.50 1.28
C ASN A 156 2.49 -6.95 1.65
N GLY A 157 3.70 -7.18 2.13
CA GLY A 157 4.19 -8.50 2.57
C GLY A 157 4.85 -8.46 3.95
N ARG A 158 4.53 -7.50 4.79
CA ARG A 158 5.13 -7.34 6.12
C ARG A 158 4.34 -8.12 7.17
N ILE A 159 4.90 -8.25 8.37
CA ILE A 159 4.26 -9.07 9.41
C ILE A 159 2.88 -8.54 9.80
N GLU A 160 2.66 -7.22 9.82
CA GLU A 160 1.34 -6.65 10.07
C GLU A 160 0.31 -7.00 8.98
N ASP A 161 0.73 -7.05 7.72
CA ASP A 161 -0.13 -7.46 6.60
C ASP A 161 -0.56 -8.92 6.80
N MET A 162 0.39 -9.80 7.15
CA MET A 162 0.10 -11.22 7.40
C MET A 162 -0.88 -11.38 8.57
N ARG A 163 -0.70 -10.64 9.66
CA ARG A 163 -1.64 -10.66 10.79
C ARG A 163 -3.02 -10.18 10.38
N ALA A 164 -3.12 -9.09 9.61
CA ALA A 164 -4.40 -8.58 9.14
C ALA A 164 -5.14 -9.59 8.25
N VAL A 165 -4.41 -10.29 7.38
CA VAL A 165 -4.94 -11.36 6.54
C VAL A 165 -5.43 -12.53 7.41
N ALA A 166 -4.64 -12.94 8.39
CA ALA A 166 -4.99 -14.03 9.30
C ALA A 166 -6.31 -13.74 10.03
N GLU A 167 -6.52 -12.51 10.49
CA GLU A 167 -7.77 -12.12 11.15
C GLU A 167 -9.00 -12.20 10.22
N VAL A 168 -8.83 -11.99 8.92
CA VAL A 168 -9.92 -12.11 7.94
C VAL A 168 -10.23 -13.56 7.59
N VAL A 169 -9.20 -14.38 7.41
CA VAL A 169 -9.35 -15.75 6.89
C VAL A 169 -9.52 -16.82 7.97
N ARG A 170 -9.21 -16.51 9.23
CA ARG A 170 -9.29 -17.48 10.34
C ARG A 170 -10.66 -18.17 10.39
N GLY A 171 -10.63 -19.49 10.35
CA GLY A 171 -11.84 -20.34 10.39
C GLY A 171 -12.68 -20.31 9.11
N ARG A 172 -12.16 -19.74 8.01
CA ARG A 172 -12.77 -19.74 6.68
C ARG A 172 -11.92 -20.59 5.76
N LYS A 173 -12.54 -21.16 4.73
CA LYS A 173 -11.82 -21.87 3.68
C LYS A 173 -11.94 -21.11 2.37
N ILE A 174 -10.83 -21.05 1.63
CA ILE A 174 -10.86 -20.57 0.25
C ILE A 174 -11.78 -21.47 -0.60
N ASN A 175 -12.45 -20.88 -1.58
CA ASN A 175 -13.27 -21.65 -2.50
C ASN A 175 -12.37 -22.61 -3.30
N PRO A 176 -12.74 -23.91 -3.47
CA PRO A 176 -11.91 -24.89 -4.16
C PRO A 176 -11.53 -24.53 -5.61
N SER A 177 -12.29 -23.64 -6.28
CA SER A 177 -11.96 -23.17 -7.63
C SER A 177 -10.98 -22.01 -7.65
N VAL A 178 -10.53 -21.52 -6.49
CA VAL A 178 -9.68 -20.32 -6.37
C VAL A 178 -8.31 -20.71 -5.84
N GLU A 179 -7.27 -20.27 -6.53
CA GLU A 179 -5.88 -20.47 -6.11
C GLU A 179 -5.44 -19.32 -5.19
N GLY A 180 -5.07 -19.64 -3.94
CA GLY A 180 -4.58 -18.66 -2.97
C GLY A 180 -3.06 -18.76 -2.77
N LEU A 181 -2.36 -17.63 -2.80
CA LEU A 181 -0.94 -17.53 -2.49
C LEU A 181 -0.71 -16.47 -1.42
N ILE A 182 -0.04 -16.86 -0.32
CA ILE A 182 0.50 -15.95 0.69
C ILE A 182 2.00 -15.85 0.49
N VAL A 183 2.51 -14.64 0.23
CA VAL A 183 3.92 -14.40 -0.09
C VAL A 183 4.50 -13.33 0.84
N PRO A 184 5.17 -13.74 1.93
CA PRO A 184 5.89 -12.82 2.79
C PRO A 184 6.95 -12.03 2.01
N GLY A 185 7.09 -10.74 2.31
CA GLY A 185 7.98 -9.83 1.61
C GLY A 185 9.48 -10.07 1.89
N SER A 186 9.82 -10.94 2.84
CA SER A 186 11.18 -11.42 3.07
C SER A 186 11.20 -12.73 3.85
N GLY A 187 12.35 -13.42 3.85
CA GLY A 187 12.57 -14.61 4.68
C GLY A 187 12.43 -14.34 6.18
N LEU A 188 12.78 -13.14 6.66
CA LEU A 188 12.60 -12.76 8.06
C LEU A 188 11.12 -12.66 8.43
N VAL A 189 10.29 -12.06 7.56
CA VAL A 189 8.83 -12.00 7.78
C VAL A 189 8.22 -13.39 7.73
N LYS A 190 8.66 -14.25 6.80
CA LYS A 190 8.22 -15.65 6.74
C LYS A 190 8.49 -16.36 8.06
N LEU A 191 9.73 -16.34 8.54
CA LEU A 191 10.13 -16.98 9.79
C LEU A 191 9.32 -16.45 10.98
N GLN A 192 9.08 -15.14 11.02
CA GLN A 192 8.27 -14.53 12.07
C GLN A 192 6.80 -14.97 11.98
N ALA A 193 6.21 -15.02 10.78
CA ALA A 193 4.83 -15.49 10.58
C ALA A 193 4.66 -16.95 11.03
N GLU A 194 5.64 -17.82 10.74
CA GLU A 194 5.67 -19.21 11.20
C GLU A 194 5.81 -19.31 12.73
N GLN A 195 6.66 -18.49 13.34
CA GLN A 195 6.81 -18.42 14.80
C GLN A 195 5.53 -17.96 15.51
N GLU A 196 4.75 -17.09 14.85
CA GLU A 196 3.45 -16.62 15.33
C GLU A 196 2.30 -17.58 14.98
N GLY A 197 2.56 -18.67 14.24
CA GLY A 197 1.57 -19.65 13.82
C GLY A 197 0.57 -19.13 12.78
N LEU A 198 0.91 -18.05 12.08
CA LEU A 198 0.06 -17.47 11.03
C LEU A 198 0.02 -18.34 9.78
N ASP A 199 1.13 -19.04 9.49
CA ASP A 199 1.23 -19.99 8.39
C ASP A 199 0.17 -21.10 8.48
N GLN A 200 -0.08 -21.63 9.68
CA GLN A 200 -1.11 -22.65 9.88
C GLN A 200 -2.51 -22.09 9.60
N VAL A 201 -2.78 -20.84 9.99
CA VAL A 201 -4.06 -20.17 9.69
C VAL A 201 -4.28 -20.00 8.19
N PHE A 202 -3.22 -19.87 7.40
CA PHE A 202 -3.32 -19.72 5.95
C PHE A 202 -3.48 -21.06 5.22
N ILE A 203 -3.04 -22.16 5.83
CA ILE A 203 -3.12 -23.51 5.26
C ILE A 203 -4.47 -24.20 5.59
N ASP A 204 -5.04 -23.92 6.78
CA ASP A 204 -6.30 -24.50 7.28
C ASP A 204 -7.58 -24.02 6.57
#